data_AF-A0AAD4N0E6-F1
#
_entry.id   AF-A0AAD4N0E6-F1
#
_cell.length_a   1.000
_cell.length_b   1.000
_cell.length_c   1.000
_cell.angle_alpha   90.00
_cell.angle_beta   90.00
_cell.angle_gamma   90.00
#
_symmetry.space_group_name_H-M   'P 1'
#
loop_
_entity.id
_entity.type
_entity.pdbx_description
1 polymer ?
#
loop_
_entity_poly.entity_id
_entity_poly.type
_entity_poly.pdbx_seq_one_letter_code
_entity_poly.pdbx_strand_id
1 'polypeptide(L)'
;MVRSIAPRHFRSAWPFNSNVKGWRKIGPLNYEKHKYPGQNKEFPELNPKFQKNNLPELRGYTGVQPTGYVDPQSGDFVHVPEMRPQLVVPDLTDFDLKPYVSYRTDAEIEKKRETYEKEVRKYGSEEAADRRIKKSDIFHWPPPKADAKSLFDATYAEKVREAYEERKTGAPKPKGWMSLFGSKEK
;
A
#
# COMPACT_ATOMS: atom_id res chain seq x y z
N MET A 1 -21.51 -16.65 15.12
CA MET A 1 -20.12 -16.56 15.59
C MET A 1 -20.14 -16.64 17.12
N VAL A 2 -19.82 -17.81 17.71
CA VAL A 2 -19.82 -17.98 19.18
C VAL A 2 -18.39 -17.84 19.67
N ARG A 3 -18.17 -16.96 20.65
CA ARG A 3 -16.86 -16.69 21.25
C ARG A 3 -16.37 -17.93 22.01
N SER A 4 -15.10 -18.30 21.87
CA SER A 4 -14.49 -19.47 22.52
C SER A 4 -14.68 -19.46 24.05
N ILE A 5 -15.17 -20.57 24.61
CA ILE A 5 -15.33 -20.76 26.07
C ILE A 5 -13.94 -20.96 26.71
N ALA A 6 -13.67 -20.27 27.81
CA ALA A 6 -12.38 -20.33 28.50
C ALA A 6 -12.16 -21.68 29.21
N PRO A 7 -11.04 -22.38 28.96
CA PRO A 7 -10.83 -23.78 29.38
C PRO A 7 -10.64 -24.00 30.89
N ARG A 8 -10.53 -22.92 31.68
CA ARG A 8 -10.42 -23.02 33.16
C ARG A 8 -11.74 -23.32 33.87
N HIS A 9 -12.88 -23.14 33.20
CA HIS A 9 -14.22 -23.28 33.81
C HIS A 9 -14.81 -24.70 33.70
N PHE A 10 -14.13 -25.64 33.07
CA PHE A 10 -14.54 -27.05 33.01
C PHE A 10 -13.40 -27.96 33.47
N ARG A 11 -13.50 -28.50 34.69
CA ARG A 11 -12.73 -29.69 35.08
C ARG A 11 -13.50 -30.92 34.62
N SER A 12 -12.85 -31.82 33.88
CA SER A 12 -13.49 -33.07 33.42
C SER A 12 -13.82 -33.96 34.61
N ALA A 13 -15.04 -34.52 34.63
CA ALA A 13 -15.60 -35.13 35.84
C ALA A 13 -15.08 -36.53 36.22
N TRP A 14 -14.25 -37.23 35.43
CA TRP A 14 -13.87 -38.63 35.71
C TRP A 14 -12.44 -39.00 35.29
N PRO A 15 -11.81 -40.01 35.93
CA PRO A 15 -10.38 -40.31 35.80
C PRO A 15 -10.10 -41.05 34.49
N PHE A 16 -8.83 -40.98 34.07
CA PHE A 16 -8.32 -41.45 32.79
C PHE A 16 -8.66 -42.93 32.49
N ASN A 17 -9.68 -43.14 31.65
CA ASN A 17 -9.87 -44.42 30.95
C ASN A 17 -9.06 -44.42 29.64
N SER A 18 -8.38 -45.52 29.36
CA SER A 18 -7.39 -45.67 28.28
C SER A 18 -7.96 -45.82 26.87
N ASN A 19 -9.30 -45.83 26.71
CA ASN A 19 -9.98 -46.06 25.42
C ASN A 19 -10.74 -44.84 24.87
N VAL A 20 -10.27 -43.62 25.13
CA VAL A 20 -10.89 -42.41 24.57
C VAL A 20 -10.22 -42.04 23.24
N LYS A 21 -11.03 -41.91 22.17
CA LYS A 21 -10.62 -41.53 20.81
C LYS A 21 -10.38 -40.02 20.72
N GLY A 22 -9.17 -39.60 20.31
CA GLY A 22 -8.80 -38.19 20.11
C GLY A 22 -7.31 -37.91 20.35
N TRP A 23 -6.90 -36.65 20.17
CA TRP A 23 -5.50 -36.21 20.34
C TRP A 23 -5.04 -36.34 21.80
N ARG A 24 -4.02 -37.16 22.01
CA ARG A 24 -3.29 -37.27 23.27
C ARG A 24 -2.11 -36.31 23.28
N LYS A 25 -1.70 -35.88 24.47
CA LYS A 25 -0.46 -35.10 24.65
C LYS A 25 0.81 -35.97 24.50
N ILE A 26 0.75 -37.27 24.83
CA ILE A 26 1.85 -38.25 24.71
C ILE A 26 1.28 -39.68 24.45
N GLY A 27 1.84 -40.40 23.46
CA GLY A 27 1.45 -41.76 23.02
C GLY A 27 1.31 -41.87 21.48
N PRO A 28 1.33 -43.09 20.87
CA PRO A 28 1.21 -43.23 19.41
C PRO A 28 -0.13 -42.66 18.93
N LEU A 29 -0.06 -41.76 17.95
CA LEU A 29 -1.22 -41.07 17.40
C LEU A 29 -1.99 -42.04 16.50
N ASN A 30 -3.20 -42.44 16.92
CA ASN A 30 -4.13 -43.07 16.00
C ASN A 30 -4.69 -42.00 15.04
N TYR A 31 -4.09 -41.89 13.85
CA TYR A 31 -4.58 -41.02 12.77
C TYR A 31 -5.93 -41.54 12.25
N GLU A 32 -7.02 -41.01 12.77
CA GLU A 32 -8.34 -41.19 12.18
C GLU A 32 -8.48 -40.24 10.97
N LYS A 33 -8.01 -40.68 9.80
CA LYS A 33 -8.07 -39.92 8.52
C LYS A 33 -9.44 -39.31 8.22
N HIS A 34 -10.51 -39.94 8.70
CA HIS A 34 -11.92 -39.60 8.43
C HIS A 34 -12.55 -38.56 9.38
N LYS A 35 -11.87 -38.12 10.45
CA LYS A 35 -12.46 -37.19 11.44
C LYS A 35 -12.01 -35.75 11.34
N TYR A 36 -10.88 -35.49 10.70
CA TYR A 36 -10.45 -34.14 10.41
C TYR A 36 -10.90 -33.80 9.00
N PRO A 37 -11.62 -32.68 8.75
CA PRO A 37 -11.74 -32.15 7.40
C PRO A 37 -10.32 -31.78 6.94
N GLY A 38 -9.69 -32.72 6.24
CA GLY A 38 -8.28 -32.69 5.92
C GLY A 38 -7.94 -31.68 4.83
N GLN A 39 -6.65 -31.36 4.72
CA GLN A 39 -6.07 -30.53 3.67
C GLN A 39 -6.37 -31.04 2.23
N ASN A 40 -6.81 -32.29 2.08
CA ASN A 40 -7.04 -32.97 0.81
C ASN A 40 -8.47 -32.85 0.24
N LYS A 41 -9.32 -31.93 0.75
CA LYS A 41 -10.71 -31.74 0.26
C LYS A 41 -11.56 -33.03 0.27
N GLU A 42 -11.46 -33.83 1.33
CA GLU A 42 -12.11 -35.15 1.42
C GLU A 42 -13.63 -35.10 1.64
N PHE A 43 -14.19 -33.90 1.90
CA PHE A 43 -15.64 -33.68 2.01
C PHE A 43 -16.12 -32.52 1.12
N PRO A 44 -16.19 -32.72 -0.21
CA PRO A 44 -16.74 -31.71 -1.13
C PRO A 44 -18.24 -31.43 -0.86
N GLU A 45 -18.94 -32.39 -0.24
CA GLU A 45 -20.38 -32.34 0.04
C GLU A 45 -20.77 -31.44 1.23
N LEU A 46 -19.82 -31.02 2.06
CA LEU A 46 -20.12 -30.19 3.24
C LEU A 46 -19.92 -28.69 3.00
N ASN A 47 -19.24 -28.29 1.92
CA ASN A 47 -18.95 -26.89 1.66
C ASN A 47 -19.79 -26.37 0.48
N PRO A 48 -20.77 -25.47 0.73
CA PRO A 48 -21.62 -24.87 -0.30
C PRO A 48 -20.83 -24.24 -1.45
N LYS A 49 -19.60 -23.76 -1.20
CA LYS A 49 -18.69 -23.20 -2.20
C LYS A 49 -18.33 -24.20 -3.31
N PHE A 50 -18.10 -25.47 -2.97
CA PHE A 50 -17.71 -26.50 -3.95
C PHE A 50 -18.92 -27.12 -4.64
N GLN A 51 -20.07 -27.17 -3.95
CA GLN A 51 -21.33 -27.63 -4.52
C GLN A 51 -21.97 -26.62 -5.48
N LYS A 52 -21.46 -25.39 -5.56
CA LYS A 52 -22.03 -24.28 -6.35
C LYS A 52 -23.50 -23.97 -5.99
N ASN A 53 -23.91 -24.32 -4.77
CA ASN A 53 -25.28 -24.14 -4.27
C ASN A 53 -25.61 -22.67 -3.91
N ASN A 54 -24.67 -21.75 -4.08
CA ASN A 54 -24.89 -20.34 -3.80
C ASN A 54 -25.87 -19.73 -4.81
N LEU A 55 -26.83 -18.95 -4.29
CA LEU A 55 -27.68 -18.08 -5.09
C LEU A 55 -26.80 -17.25 -6.05
N PRO A 56 -27.25 -16.98 -7.30
CA PRO A 56 -26.46 -16.27 -8.29
C PRO A 56 -25.97 -14.90 -7.79
N GLU A 57 -26.80 -14.20 -7.02
CA GLU A 57 -26.47 -12.92 -6.37
C GLU A 57 -25.31 -13.03 -5.36
N LEU A 58 -25.16 -14.17 -4.69
CA LEU A 58 -24.14 -14.42 -3.66
C LEU A 58 -22.86 -15.03 -4.23
N ARG A 59 -22.74 -15.21 -5.56
CA ARG A 59 -21.52 -15.77 -6.18
C ARG A 59 -20.31 -14.86 -6.02
N GLY A 60 -20.52 -13.55 -5.85
CA GLY A 60 -19.48 -12.53 -5.65
C GLY A 60 -19.08 -12.27 -4.18
N TYR A 61 -19.42 -13.14 -3.23
CA TYR A 61 -19.23 -12.90 -1.79
C TYR A 61 -17.77 -12.62 -1.34
N THR A 62 -16.79 -12.91 -2.20
CA THR A 62 -15.37 -12.64 -1.96
C THR A 62 -14.96 -11.20 -2.27
N GLY A 63 -15.83 -10.39 -2.89
CA GLY A 63 -15.51 -9.02 -3.32
C GLY A 63 -14.53 -8.95 -4.50
N VAL A 64 -14.29 -10.07 -5.19
CA VAL A 64 -13.44 -10.12 -6.38
C VAL A 64 -14.12 -9.37 -7.51
N GLN A 65 -13.43 -8.38 -8.08
CA GLN A 65 -13.92 -7.63 -9.23
C GLN A 65 -13.89 -8.52 -10.50
N PRO A 66 -14.94 -8.50 -11.34
CA PRO A 66 -14.97 -9.30 -12.56
C PRO A 66 -13.93 -8.80 -13.57
N THR A 67 -13.35 -9.74 -14.33
CA THR A 67 -12.34 -9.45 -15.38
C THR A 67 -12.89 -9.56 -16.80
N GLY A 68 -14.21 -9.47 -16.92
CA GLY A 68 -14.94 -9.77 -18.14
C GLY A 68 -16.44 -9.82 -17.87
N TYR A 69 -17.18 -10.37 -18.83
CA TYR A 69 -18.63 -10.47 -18.75
C TYR A 69 -19.10 -11.85 -19.24
N VAL A 70 -20.34 -12.20 -18.91
CA VAL A 70 -20.97 -13.43 -19.43
C VAL A 70 -21.68 -13.08 -20.73
N ASP A 71 -21.30 -13.72 -21.83
CA ASP A 71 -21.97 -13.56 -23.12
C ASP A 71 -23.42 -14.06 -23.02
N PRO A 72 -24.43 -13.26 -23.42
CA PRO A 72 -25.84 -13.64 -23.27
C PRO A 72 -26.28 -14.76 -24.22
N GLN A 73 -25.54 -14.99 -25.32
CA GLN A 73 -25.88 -15.98 -26.34
C GLN A 73 -25.26 -17.36 -26.07
N SER A 74 -23.97 -17.39 -25.71
CA SER A 74 -23.24 -18.63 -25.40
C SER A 74 -23.39 -19.03 -23.92
N GLY A 75 -23.63 -18.06 -23.03
CA GLY A 75 -23.57 -18.27 -21.59
C GLY A 75 -22.14 -18.40 -21.06
N ASP A 76 -21.14 -18.24 -21.92
CA ASP A 76 -19.72 -18.37 -21.58
C ASP A 76 -19.17 -17.08 -21.00
N PHE A 77 -18.18 -17.19 -20.11
CA PHE A 77 -17.51 -16.02 -19.54
C PHE A 77 -16.36 -15.57 -20.46
N VAL A 78 -16.53 -14.42 -21.10
CA VAL A 78 -15.51 -13.81 -21.96
C VAL A 78 -14.66 -12.85 -21.14
N HIS A 79 -13.35 -13.11 -21.15
CA HIS A 79 -12.38 -12.24 -20.51
C HIS A 79 -12.00 -11.07 -21.41
N VAL A 80 -11.99 -9.87 -20.82
CA VAL A 80 -11.59 -8.63 -21.49
C VAL A 80 -10.16 -8.29 -21.04
N PRO A 81 -9.15 -8.27 -21.93
CA PRO A 81 -7.75 -8.02 -21.55
C PRO A 81 -7.53 -6.71 -20.79
N GLU A 82 -8.30 -5.67 -21.10
CA GLU A 82 -8.24 -4.34 -20.49
C GLU A 82 -8.78 -4.32 -19.05
N MET A 83 -9.67 -5.27 -18.70
CA MET A 83 -10.20 -5.43 -17.35
C MET A 83 -9.27 -6.23 -16.43
N ARG A 84 -8.21 -6.85 -16.97
CA ARG A 84 -7.24 -7.59 -16.18
C ARG A 84 -6.16 -6.63 -15.66
N PRO A 85 -5.97 -6.51 -14.34
CA PRO A 85 -4.93 -5.65 -13.80
C PRO A 85 -3.54 -6.21 -14.18
N GLN A 86 -2.73 -5.38 -14.83
CA GLN A 86 -1.35 -5.70 -15.16
C GLN A 86 -0.41 -5.09 -14.11
N LEU A 87 0.47 -5.90 -13.53
CA LEU A 87 1.48 -5.44 -12.60
C LEU A 87 2.66 -4.88 -13.39
N VAL A 88 2.84 -3.56 -13.36
CA VAL A 88 4.01 -2.90 -13.95
C VAL A 88 5.15 -2.95 -12.94
N VAL A 89 6.08 -3.87 -13.14
CA VAL A 89 7.24 -4.07 -12.26
C VAL A 89 8.47 -3.41 -12.91
N PRO A 90 9.10 -2.41 -12.28
CA PRO A 90 10.34 -1.83 -12.79
C PRO A 90 11.52 -2.80 -12.62
N ASP A 91 12.58 -2.60 -13.40
CA ASP A 91 13.84 -3.28 -13.13
C ASP A 91 14.47 -2.72 -11.84
N LEU A 92 14.89 -3.62 -10.96
CA LEU A 92 15.47 -3.31 -9.64
C LEU A 92 16.95 -3.71 -9.55
N THR A 93 17.59 -4.00 -10.68
CA THR A 93 19.06 -4.18 -10.73
C THR A 93 19.76 -2.90 -10.24
N ASP A 94 20.75 -3.07 -9.35
CA ASP A 94 21.54 -1.99 -8.76
C ASP A 94 20.74 -0.88 -8.04
N PHE A 95 19.60 -1.23 -7.44
CA PHE A 95 18.79 -0.28 -6.66
C PHE A 95 19.31 -0.09 -5.23
N ASP A 96 19.74 1.13 -4.90
CA ASP A 96 20.39 1.45 -3.62
C ASP A 96 19.46 1.38 -2.39
N LEU A 97 18.16 1.65 -2.57
CA LEU A 97 17.22 1.74 -1.44
C LEU A 97 16.86 0.36 -0.91
N LYS A 98 17.00 0.19 0.40
CA LYS A 98 16.68 -1.05 1.13
C LYS A 98 15.35 -0.91 1.89
N PRO A 99 14.68 -2.03 2.22
CA PRO A 99 13.42 -2.01 2.99
C PRO A 99 13.55 -1.35 4.37
N TYR A 100 14.76 -1.31 4.93
CA TYR A 100 15.03 -0.75 6.25
C TYR A 100 16.16 0.26 6.18
N VAL A 101 16.07 1.24 7.07
CA VAL A 101 17.04 2.32 7.25
C VAL A 101 17.85 2.06 8.52
N SER A 102 19.10 2.53 8.56
CA SER A 102 19.95 2.37 9.74
C SER A 102 19.48 3.27 10.90
N TYR A 103 19.64 2.81 12.15
CA TYR A 103 19.35 3.62 13.34
C TYR A 103 20.22 4.87 13.49
N ARG A 104 21.38 4.94 12.81
CA ARG A 104 22.24 6.14 12.84
C ARG A 104 21.55 7.35 12.23
N THR A 105 20.62 7.10 11.32
CA THR A 105 19.84 8.14 10.62
C THR A 105 19.00 8.95 11.60
N ASP A 106 18.48 8.34 12.67
CA ASP A 106 17.65 9.05 13.66
C ASP A 106 18.46 10.16 14.38
N ALA A 107 19.69 9.85 14.76
CA ALA A 107 20.59 10.83 15.38
C ALA A 107 20.98 11.97 14.43
N GLU A 108 21.08 11.69 13.12
CA GLU A 108 21.33 12.72 12.10
C GLU A 108 20.10 13.59 11.87
N ILE A 109 18.91 12.98 11.87
CA ILE A 109 17.63 13.66 11.74
C ILE A 109 17.40 14.62 12.92
N GLU A 110 17.66 14.19 14.16
CA GLU A 110 17.52 15.04 15.35
C GLU A 110 18.45 16.24 15.29
N LYS A 111 19.72 16.05 14.91
CA LYS A 111 20.68 17.14 14.72
C LYS A 111 20.17 18.15 13.68
N LYS A 112 19.67 17.68 12.54
CA LYS A 112 19.09 18.54 11.48
C LYS A 112 17.90 19.34 12.01
N ARG A 113 16.99 18.69 12.75
CA ARG A 113 15.85 19.36 13.38
C ARG A 113 16.31 20.48 14.32
N GLU A 114 17.23 20.19 15.24
CA GLU A 114 17.75 21.19 16.18
C GLU A 114 18.45 22.36 15.48
N THR A 115 19.22 22.10 14.42
CA THR A 115 19.85 23.18 13.64
C THR A 115 18.81 24.07 12.96
N TYR A 116 17.75 23.48 12.42
CA TYR A 116 16.67 24.22 11.78
C TYR A 116 15.87 25.06 12.79
N GLU A 117 15.50 24.48 13.93
CA GLU A 117 14.80 25.20 15.00
C GLU A 117 15.57 26.45 15.48
N LYS A 118 16.90 26.37 15.54
CA LYS A 118 17.76 27.54 15.87
C LYS A 118 17.65 28.64 14.80
N GLU A 119 17.63 28.28 13.52
CA GLU A 119 17.45 29.26 12.43
C GLU A 119 16.04 29.85 12.42
N VAL A 120 14.99 29.04 12.66
CA VAL A 120 13.62 29.54 12.83
C VAL A 120 13.53 30.52 13.98
N ARG A 121 14.15 30.20 15.13
CA ARG A 121 14.20 31.11 16.29
C ARG A 121 14.93 32.41 15.96
N LYS A 122 15.97 32.37 15.13
CA LYS A 122 16.76 33.53 14.71
C LYS A 122 16.00 34.44 13.75
N TYR A 123 15.25 33.89 12.79
CA TYR A 123 14.50 34.66 11.79
C TYR A 123 13.03 34.92 12.16
N GLY A 124 12.52 34.26 13.20
CA GLY A 124 11.20 34.48 13.79
C GLY A 124 10.03 33.76 13.09
N SER A 125 10.24 33.15 11.92
CA SER A 125 9.23 32.34 11.23
C SER A 125 9.87 31.28 10.34
N GLU A 126 9.16 30.18 10.11
CA GLU A 126 9.57 29.08 9.23
C GLU A 126 9.76 29.57 7.78
N GLU A 127 8.79 30.29 7.23
CA GLU A 127 8.88 30.84 5.86
C GLU A 127 10.06 31.83 5.67
N ALA A 128 10.49 32.53 6.73
CA ALA A 128 11.66 33.40 6.66
C ALA A 128 12.98 32.62 6.72
N ALA A 129 13.01 31.53 7.49
CA ALA A 129 14.16 30.63 7.55
C ALA A 129 14.34 29.91 6.20
N ASP A 130 13.29 29.32 5.65
CA ASP A 130 13.32 28.58 4.37
C ASP A 130 13.78 29.44 3.19
N ARG A 131 13.38 30.72 3.15
CA ARG A 131 13.82 31.64 2.09
C ARG A 131 15.32 31.96 2.15
N ARG A 132 15.94 31.89 3.34
CA ARG A 132 17.34 32.25 3.57
C ARG A 132 18.27 31.04 3.53
N ILE A 133 17.77 29.87 3.90
CA ILE A 133 18.47 28.60 3.77
C ILE A 133 18.56 28.26 2.28
N LYS A 134 19.78 28.08 1.76
CA LYS A 134 19.96 27.60 0.38
C LYS A 134 19.52 26.13 0.33
N LYS A 135 18.73 25.77 -0.69
CA LYS A 135 18.17 24.41 -0.93
C LYS A 135 19.18 23.25 -0.74
N SER A 136 20.48 23.49 -0.89
CA SER A 136 21.53 22.47 -0.81
C SER A 136 22.00 22.12 0.60
N ASP A 137 21.89 23.03 1.58
CA ASP A 137 22.73 22.94 2.78
C ASP A 137 21.99 22.50 4.05
N ILE A 138 20.66 22.65 4.11
CA ILE A 138 19.85 22.24 5.28
C ILE A 138 18.48 21.77 4.79
N PHE A 139 18.28 20.45 4.69
CA PHE A 139 16.93 19.91 4.59
C PHE A 139 16.22 20.16 5.92
N HIS A 140 15.24 21.07 5.93
CA HIS A 140 14.29 21.26 7.01
C HIS A 140 13.71 19.90 7.43
N TRP A 141 13.87 19.54 8.70
CA TRP A 141 13.20 18.40 9.30
C TRP A 141 12.27 18.86 10.43
N PRO A 142 11.00 18.44 10.47
CA PRO A 142 10.33 17.56 9.51
C PRO A 142 10.17 18.23 8.13
N PRO A 143 10.04 17.46 7.03
CA PRO A 143 9.79 18.05 5.73
C PRO A 143 8.48 18.84 5.74
N PRO A 144 8.40 19.97 5.00
CA PRO A 144 7.18 20.74 4.93
C PRO A 144 6.05 19.90 4.31
N LYS A 145 4.81 20.22 4.65
CA LYS A 145 3.64 19.56 4.05
C LYS A 145 3.65 19.80 2.54
N ALA A 146 3.27 18.77 1.79
CA ALA A 146 3.12 18.82 0.34
C ALA A 146 1.81 19.53 -0.03
N ASP A 147 1.75 20.83 0.24
CA ASP A 147 0.66 21.72 -0.12
C ASP A 147 0.83 22.23 -1.57
N ALA A 148 -0.26 22.66 -2.21
CA ALA A 148 -0.19 23.19 -3.57
C ALA A 148 0.81 24.35 -3.71
N LYS A 149 0.89 25.23 -2.70
CA LYS A 149 1.83 26.35 -2.63
C LYS A 149 3.28 25.85 -2.56
N SER A 150 3.59 24.91 -1.66
CA SER A 150 4.97 24.43 -1.48
C SER A 150 5.47 23.66 -2.71
N LEU A 151 4.61 22.86 -3.34
CA LEU A 151 4.93 22.18 -4.60
C LEU A 151 5.16 23.18 -5.74
N PHE A 152 4.32 24.21 -5.86
CA PHE A 152 4.48 25.25 -6.87
C PHE A 152 5.79 26.03 -6.68
N ASP A 153 6.08 26.44 -5.45
CA ASP A 153 7.29 27.19 -5.12
C ASP A 153 8.56 26.37 -5.37
N ALA A 154 8.52 25.07 -5.07
CA ALA A 154 9.66 24.18 -5.30
C ALA A 154 9.96 23.92 -6.79
N THR A 155 8.93 23.82 -7.63
CA THR A 155 9.05 23.30 -9.01
C THR A 155 8.87 24.34 -10.12
N TYR A 156 7.97 25.31 -9.93
CA TYR A 156 7.54 26.24 -10.99
C TYR A 156 7.89 27.70 -10.70
N ALA A 157 8.00 28.12 -9.43
CA ALA A 157 8.14 29.54 -9.11
C ALA A 157 9.38 30.19 -9.74
N GLU A 158 10.53 29.51 -9.77
CA GLU A 158 11.75 30.00 -10.42
C GLU A 158 11.52 30.20 -11.93
N LYS A 159 10.94 29.21 -12.61
CA LYS A 159 10.61 29.27 -14.05
C LYS A 159 9.65 30.41 -14.38
N VAL A 160 8.65 30.64 -13.52
CA VAL A 160 7.67 31.73 -13.70
C VAL A 160 8.33 33.09 -13.52
N ARG A 161 9.24 33.23 -12.54
CA ARG A 161 10.01 34.47 -12.32
C ARG A 161 10.94 34.78 -13.50
N GLU A 162 11.67 33.78 -13.97
CA GLU A 162 12.54 33.91 -15.17
C GLU A 162 11.72 34.38 -16.37
N ALA A 163 10.61 33.69 -16.67
CA ALA A 163 9.75 34.03 -17.79
C ALA A 163 9.06 35.40 -17.65
N TYR A 164 8.85 35.87 -16.42
CA TYR A 164 8.35 37.23 -16.16
C TYR A 164 9.42 38.30 -16.43
N GLU A 165 10.65 38.10 -15.93
CA GLU A 165 11.76 39.04 -16.18
C GLU A 165 12.15 39.09 -17.66
N GLU A 166 12.10 37.97 -18.38
CA GLU A 166 12.29 37.92 -19.84
C GLU A 166 11.27 38.82 -20.57
N ARG A 167 9.99 38.77 -20.18
CA ARG A 167 8.96 39.64 -20.76
C ARG A 167 9.17 41.11 -20.43
N LYS A 168 9.59 41.40 -19.20
CA LYS A 168 9.83 42.76 -18.72
C LYS A 168 11.03 43.42 -19.40
N THR A 169 12.08 42.65 -19.67
CA THR A 169 13.31 43.11 -20.32
C THR A 169 13.21 43.18 -21.86
N GLY A 170 12.09 42.75 -22.43
CA GLY A 170 11.86 42.74 -23.88
C GLY A 170 12.65 41.67 -24.63
N ALA A 171 13.16 40.65 -23.92
CA ALA A 171 13.90 39.56 -24.52
C ALA A 171 12.97 38.73 -25.45
N PRO A 172 13.46 38.27 -26.62
CA PRO A 172 12.64 37.48 -27.53
C PRO A 172 12.20 36.18 -26.86
N LYS A 173 10.91 35.85 -26.96
CA LYS A 173 10.31 34.67 -26.32
C LYS A 173 11.14 33.41 -26.61
N PRO A 174 11.45 32.56 -25.61
CA PRO A 174 12.02 31.25 -25.87
C PRO A 174 11.01 30.46 -26.72
N LYS A 175 11.49 29.91 -27.85
CA LYS A 175 10.69 29.26 -28.90
C LYS A 175 9.89 28.01 -28.44
N GLY A 176 9.92 27.66 -27.15
CA GLY A 176 9.31 26.44 -26.59
C GLY A 176 8.05 26.64 -25.75
N TRP A 177 7.53 27.86 -25.56
CA TRP A 177 6.38 28.05 -24.64
C TRP A 177 5.08 27.37 -25.12
N MET A 178 4.97 27.06 -26.41
CA MET A 178 3.85 26.28 -26.98
C MET A 178 3.97 24.75 -26.78
N SER A 179 5.10 24.22 -26.32
CA SER A 179 5.27 22.76 -26.12
C SER A 179 4.99 22.28 -24.69
N LEU A 180 4.76 23.20 -23.75
CA LEU A 180 4.57 22.89 -22.31
C LEU A 180 3.16 22.44 -21.96
N PHE A 181 2.17 22.78 -22.80
CA PHE A 181 0.83 22.23 -22.75
C PHE A 181 0.61 21.52 -24.08
N GLY A 182 0.91 20.22 -24.12
CA GLY A 182 0.76 19.42 -25.33
C GLY A 182 -0.66 19.48 -25.85
N SER A 183 -0.92 20.37 -26.81
CA SER A 183 -2.06 20.26 -27.71
C SER A 183 -1.77 19.09 -28.63
N LYS A 184 -2.24 17.90 -28.25
CA LYS A 184 -2.46 16.82 -29.21
C LYS A 184 -3.58 17.28 -30.14
N GLU A 185 -3.20 17.95 -31.23
CA GLU A 185 -4.07 18.03 -32.40
C GLU A 185 -4.18 16.61 -33.00
N LYS A 186 -5.42 16.25 -33.34
CA LYS A 186 -5.81 15.04 -34.06
C LYS A 186 -5.46 15.17 -35.53
#